data_AF-A0A377TIA1-F1
#
_entry.id   AF-A0A377TIA1-F1
#
_cell.length_a   1.000
_cell.length_b   1.000
_cell.length_c   1.000
_cell.angle_alpha   90.00
_cell.angle_beta   90.00
_cell.angle_gamma   90.00
#
_symmetry.space_group_name_H-M   'P 1'
#
loop_
_entity.id
_entity.type
_entity.pdbx_description
1 polymer ?
#
loop_
_entity_poly.entity_id
_entity_poly.type
_entity_poly.pdbx_seq_one_letter_code
_entity_poly.pdbx_strand_id
1 'polypeptide(L)'
;MSGWQRIYYKLLNLPLQVLVKSKSIPAEPAQELGLDTSRPVMYVLPYNSKADLLTLRAQCLAHDLPDPLEPLEIDGALLPRYVFIHGGPRVFTYYTPKEESIKLFHDYLDLHRNHPDLDVQMVPVSVMFGRSPGREKGEVNPPLRMLNGIQKFFAVSWLGRDSFVRFSPSVSLRRMADEHGTDKIIAQKLARVARMHFARQRLAAVGPRLPARQDLFNKLLASKAIARAVEDEARSKKISHEKAQQNAIALMEEIAANFSYEMIRLTDRILGFTWNRLYQGINVHNAERVRQLAHDGHEIVYVPCHRSHMDYLLLSYVLYHQGLVPPHIAAGINLNFWPAGPIFRRLGAFFIRRTFKGNKLYSTVFREYLGELFSRGYSVEYFVEGGRSRTGRLLDPKTGTLSMTIQAMLRGGTRPITLVPIYIGYEHVMEVGTYAKELRGATKEKESLPQMVRGLSKLRNLGPGLR
;
A
#
# COMPACT_ATOMS: atom_id res chain seq x y z
N MET A 1 13.31 25.01 24.35
CA MET A 1 11.82 24.95 24.40
C MET A 1 11.33 25.67 25.64
N SER A 2 10.27 26.46 25.55
CA SER A 2 9.69 27.13 26.73
C SER A 2 8.97 26.13 27.66
N GLY A 3 8.81 26.47 28.95
CA GLY A 3 8.13 25.61 29.93
C GLY A 3 6.70 25.22 29.52
N TRP A 4 5.95 26.17 28.94
CA TRP A 4 4.60 25.95 28.40
C TRP A 4 4.55 24.94 27.26
N GLN A 5 5.54 24.97 26.35
CA GLN A 5 5.62 23.98 25.27
C GLN A 5 5.84 22.58 25.84
N ARG A 6 6.72 22.41 26.84
CA ARG A 6 6.95 21.10 27.49
C ARG A 6 5.68 20.55 28.13
N ILE A 7 4.90 21.39 28.82
CA ILE A 7 3.62 20.99 29.42
C ILE A 7 2.62 20.58 28.33
N TYR A 8 2.48 21.37 27.28
CA TYR A 8 1.61 21.06 26.15
C TYR A 8 1.95 19.71 25.50
N TYR A 9 3.22 19.43 25.22
CA TYR A 9 3.63 18.15 24.64
C TYR A 9 3.39 16.98 25.60
N LYS A 10 3.62 17.14 26.91
CA LYS A 10 3.31 16.10 27.90
C LYS A 10 1.81 15.77 27.92
N LEU A 11 0.95 16.80 27.93
CA LEU A 11 -0.51 16.62 27.90
C LEU A 11 -1.00 15.95 26.62
N LEU A 12 -0.44 16.34 25.46
CA LEU A 12 -0.80 15.72 24.18
C LEU A 12 -0.28 14.28 24.05
N ASN A 13 0.86 13.97 24.67
CA ASN A 13 1.47 12.65 24.61
C ASN A 13 0.69 11.57 25.38
N LEU A 14 0.03 11.93 26.48
CA LEU A 14 -0.76 11.00 27.30
C LEU A 14 -1.83 10.22 26.49
N PRO A 15 -2.77 10.88 25.77
CA PRO A 15 -3.75 10.16 24.95
C PRO A 15 -3.08 9.44 23.77
N LEU A 16 -1.99 9.99 23.21
CA LEU A 16 -1.29 9.37 22.10
C LEU A 16 -0.66 8.02 22.48
N GLN A 17 -0.03 7.90 23.66
CA GLN A 17 0.59 6.65 24.12
C GLN A 17 -0.42 5.48 24.26
N VAL A 18 -1.67 5.81 24.55
CA VAL A 18 -2.77 4.84 24.69
C VAL A 18 -3.38 4.50 23.33
N LEU A 19 -3.67 5.52 22.51
CA LEU A 19 -4.41 5.37 21.27
C LEU A 19 -3.54 4.96 20.08
N VAL A 20 -2.27 5.34 20.09
CA VAL A 20 -1.34 5.14 18.97
C VAL A 20 -0.39 3.99 19.28
N LYS A 21 -0.50 2.93 18.48
CA LYS A 21 0.42 1.79 18.48
C LYS A 21 1.03 1.69 17.09
N SER A 22 1.86 2.69 16.78
CA SER A 22 2.51 2.80 15.47
C SER A 22 3.60 1.76 15.30
N LYS A 23 3.74 1.25 14.07
CA LYS A 23 4.87 0.40 13.66
C LYS A 23 5.86 1.22 12.82
N SER A 24 7.14 0.91 12.91
CA SER A 24 8.15 1.44 12.00
C SER A 24 8.14 0.69 10.67
N ILE A 25 8.41 1.41 9.59
CA ILE A 25 8.66 0.84 8.25
C ILE A 25 9.89 1.54 7.67
N PRO A 26 10.99 0.83 7.39
CA PRO A 26 11.23 -0.58 7.72
C PRO A 26 11.23 -0.87 9.24
N ALA A 27 11.24 -2.15 9.60
CA ALA A 27 11.16 -2.58 11.00
C ALA A 27 12.43 -2.20 11.78
N GLU A 28 13.59 -2.24 11.12
CA GLU A 28 14.88 -1.83 11.68
C GLU A 28 15.45 -0.65 10.87
N PRO A 29 14.96 0.59 11.10
CA PRO A 29 15.29 1.73 10.26
C PRO A 29 16.79 2.07 10.20
N ALA A 30 17.52 1.91 11.30
CA ALA A 30 18.96 2.19 11.30
C ALA A 30 19.74 1.20 10.41
N GLN A 31 19.48 -0.10 10.57
CA GLN A 31 20.19 -1.16 9.86
C GLN A 31 19.74 -1.27 8.40
N GLU A 32 18.43 -1.28 8.13
CA GLU A 32 17.89 -1.46 6.78
C GLU A 32 18.12 -0.25 5.86
N LEU A 33 18.25 0.96 6.42
CA LEU A 33 18.49 2.19 5.65
C LEU A 33 19.93 2.70 5.73
N GLY A 34 20.80 2.03 6.50
CA GLY A 34 22.19 2.45 6.70
C GLY A 34 22.32 3.81 7.37
N LEU A 35 21.48 4.11 8.37
CA LEU A 35 21.58 5.37 9.11
C LEU A 35 22.73 5.30 10.12
N ASP A 36 23.64 6.27 10.02
CA ASP A 36 24.76 6.38 10.96
C ASP A 36 24.38 7.27 12.15
N THR A 37 24.12 6.69 13.31
CA THR A 37 23.70 7.46 14.50
C THR A 37 24.81 8.32 15.11
N SER A 38 26.08 8.11 14.71
CA SER A 38 27.20 8.96 15.13
C SER A 38 27.19 10.34 14.45
N ARG A 39 26.55 10.41 13.26
CA ARG A 39 26.42 11.64 12.50
C ARG A 39 25.15 12.41 12.88
N PRO A 40 25.15 13.74 12.74
CA PRO A 40 23.95 14.54 13.01
C PRO A 40 22.77 14.13 12.10
N VAL A 41 21.58 14.00 12.69
CA VAL A 41 20.35 13.62 11.98
C VAL A 41 19.33 14.75 12.02
N MET A 42 18.76 15.06 10.85
CA MET A 42 17.66 16.01 10.66
C MET A 42 16.46 15.29 10.05
N TYR A 43 15.35 15.20 10.78
CA TYR A 43 14.11 14.57 10.31
C TYR A 43 13.26 15.54 9.49
N VAL A 44 12.85 15.11 8.31
CA VAL A 44 11.96 15.90 7.45
C VAL A 44 10.57 15.30 7.48
N LEU A 45 9.55 16.10 7.80
CA LEU A 45 8.16 15.64 7.86
C LEU A 45 7.29 16.39 6.84
N PRO A 46 6.25 15.74 6.27
CA PRO A 46 5.39 16.37 5.28
C PRO A 46 4.49 17.48 5.86
N TYR A 47 3.97 17.32 7.07
CA TYR A 47 2.97 18.22 7.67
C TYR A 47 3.40 18.71 9.05
N ASN A 48 3.11 19.98 9.34
CA ASN A 48 3.21 20.51 10.70
C ASN A 48 2.12 19.92 11.61
N SER A 49 2.39 18.73 12.16
CA SER A 49 1.50 18.04 13.10
C SER A 49 2.28 17.63 14.34
N LYS A 50 1.83 18.10 15.50
CA LYS A 50 2.44 17.74 16.80
C LYS A 50 2.19 16.28 17.17
N ALA A 51 1.05 15.73 16.77
CA ALA A 51 0.77 14.30 16.91
C ALA A 51 1.73 13.46 16.06
N ASP A 52 2.02 13.87 14.82
CA ASP A 52 3.01 13.18 13.96
C ASP A 52 4.39 13.23 14.58
N LEU A 53 4.82 14.41 15.04
CA LEU A 53 6.12 14.60 15.68
C LEU A 53 6.29 13.77 16.95
N LEU A 54 5.27 13.70 17.81
CA LEU A 54 5.29 12.85 19.01
C LEU A 54 5.27 11.36 18.68
N THR A 55 4.56 10.96 17.62
CA THR A 55 4.54 9.57 17.15
C THR A 55 5.90 9.18 16.56
N LEU A 56 6.52 10.08 15.80
CA LEU A 56 7.91 9.94 15.33
C LEU A 56 8.86 9.78 16.51
N ARG A 57 8.80 10.68 17.49
CA ARG A 57 9.63 10.61 18.70
C ARG A 57 9.55 9.25 19.38
N ALA A 58 8.34 8.72 19.57
CA ALA A 58 8.15 7.41 20.18
C ALA A 58 8.85 6.29 19.40
N GLN A 59 8.86 6.35 18.07
CA GLN A 59 9.57 5.36 17.23
C GLN A 59 11.08 5.62 17.19
N CYS A 60 11.55 6.87 17.18
CA CYS A 60 12.98 7.17 17.28
C CYS A 60 13.57 6.59 18.57
N LEU A 61 12.93 6.85 19.71
CA LEU A 61 13.36 6.34 21.01
C LEU A 61 13.29 4.80 21.11
N ALA A 62 12.32 4.17 20.42
CA ALA A 62 12.20 2.71 20.40
C ALA A 62 13.27 2.01 19.53
N HIS A 63 13.94 2.77 18.65
CA HIS A 63 14.98 2.27 17.73
C HIS A 63 16.35 2.91 18.00
N ASP A 64 16.56 3.50 19.18
CA ASP A 64 17.79 4.18 19.57
C ASP A 64 18.26 5.26 18.59
N LEU A 65 17.30 5.88 17.87
CA LEU A 65 17.55 7.02 17.00
C LEU A 65 17.46 8.34 17.80
N PRO A 66 18.19 9.40 17.39
CA PRO A 66 18.16 10.70 18.07
C PRO A 66 16.75 11.26 18.27
N ASP A 67 16.45 11.79 19.45
CA ASP A 67 15.14 12.36 19.77
C ASP A 67 14.86 13.59 18.89
N PRO A 68 13.80 13.62 18.07
CA PRO A 68 13.49 14.76 17.22
C PRO A 68 13.17 16.04 18.00
N LEU A 69 12.79 15.96 19.29
CA LEU A 69 12.51 17.14 20.11
C LEU A 69 13.75 17.72 20.81
N GLU A 70 14.85 16.98 20.84
CA GLU A 70 16.12 17.51 21.32
C GLU A 70 16.73 18.42 20.24
N PRO A 71 17.24 19.60 20.61
CA PRO A 71 17.96 20.41 19.64
C PRO A 71 19.25 19.69 19.21
N LEU A 72 19.71 20.04 18.01
CA LEU A 72 21.01 19.65 17.50
C LEU A 72 21.94 20.83 17.66
N GLU A 73 23.02 20.62 18.40
CA GLU A 73 24.09 21.60 18.57
C GLU A 73 25.22 21.25 17.61
N ILE A 74 25.58 22.19 16.74
CA ILE A 74 26.73 22.09 15.83
C ILE A 74 27.50 23.40 15.98
N ASP A 75 28.72 23.32 16.53
CA ASP A 75 29.63 24.45 16.73
C ASP A 75 28.96 25.71 17.34
N GLY A 76 28.20 25.49 18.42
CA GLY A 76 27.48 26.54 19.15
C GLY A 76 26.16 27.00 18.51
N ALA A 77 25.85 26.57 17.29
CA ALA A 77 24.55 26.77 16.67
C ALA A 77 23.55 25.70 17.14
N LEU A 78 22.46 26.14 17.79
CA LEU A 78 21.36 25.29 18.23
C LEU A 78 20.24 25.29 17.20
N LEU A 79 20.09 24.20 16.45
CA LEU A 79 19.06 24.01 15.43
C LEU A 79 18.04 22.92 15.82
N PRO A 80 16.77 23.04 15.39
CA PRO A 80 15.81 21.94 15.53
C PRO A 80 16.22 20.70 14.73
N ARG A 81 16.13 19.50 15.32
CA ARG A 81 16.34 18.20 14.64
C ARG A 81 15.23 17.83 13.65
N TYR A 82 14.23 18.67 13.44
CA TYR A 82 13.16 18.40 12.50
C TYR A 82 12.74 19.64 11.70
N VAL A 83 12.21 19.40 10.51
CA VAL A 83 11.58 20.42 9.66
C VAL A 83 10.29 19.89 9.06
N PHE A 84 9.31 20.78 8.88
CA PHE A 84 8.07 20.47 8.16
C PHE A 84 8.11 21.07 6.76
N ILE A 85 7.84 20.30 5.71
CA ILE A 85 7.84 20.85 4.34
C ILE A 85 6.63 21.75 4.09
N HIS A 86 5.51 21.48 4.74
CA HIS A 86 4.27 22.26 4.59
C HIS A 86 3.86 22.96 5.88
N GLY A 87 3.51 24.24 5.78
CA GLY A 87 3.12 25.09 6.91
C GLY A 87 1.71 24.86 7.49
N GLY A 88 1.01 23.80 7.11
CA GLY A 88 -0.39 23.55 7.54
C GLY A 88 -1.48 24.14 6.59
N PRO A 89 -2.77 24.04 6.97
CA PRO A 89 -3.88 24.52 6.15
C PRO A 89 -3.94 26.04 6.14
N ARG A 90 -3.99 26.63 4.94
CA ARG A 90 -4.54 27.96 4.70
C ARG A 90 -5.88 27.80 3.97
N VAL A 91 -6.76 28.78 4.12
CA VAL A 91 -8.12 28.82 3.56
C VAL A 91 -8.12 28.71 2.01
N PHE A 92 -6.99 29.02 1.36
CA PHE A 92 -6.79 28.84 -0.08
C PHE A 92 -5.79 27.71 -0.39
N THR A 93 -6.17 26.85 -1.33
CA THR A 93 -5.55 25.56 -1.71
C THR A 93 -4.24 25.65 -2.52
N TYR A 94 -3.53 26.78 -2.46
CA TYR A 94 -2.21 26.90 -3.09
C TYR A 94 -1.10 26.55 -2.10
N TYR A 95 -0.13 25.77 -2.58
CA TYR A 95 1.06 25.45 -1.80
C TYR A 95 1.94 26.68 -1.63
N THR A 96 2.21 27.04 -0.39
CA THR A 96 3.27 27.99 -0.06
C THR A 96 4.18 27.29 0.95
N PRO A 97 5.46 27.04 0.63
CA PRO A 97 6.40 26.54 1.62
C PRO A 97 6.46 27.53 2.80
N LYS A 98 6.56 27.01 4.02
CA LYS A 98 6.73 27.89 5.20
C LYS A 98 8.10 28.54 5.07
N GLU A 99 8.18 29.86 5.12
CA GLU A 99 9.46 30.57 5.06
C GLU A 99 10.44 30.08 6.14
N GLU A 100 9.92 29.76 7.33
CA GLU A 100 10.68 29.14 8.42
C GLU A 100 11.33 27.80 8.01
N SER A 101 10.68 26.98 7.19
CA SER A 101 11.21 25.70 6.76
C SER A 101 12.32 25.86 5.73
N ILE A 102 12.15 26.80 4.79
CA ILE A 102 13.20 27.15 3.83
C ILE A 102 14.39 27.76 4.57
N LYS A 103 14.13 28.64 5.54
CA LYS A 103 15.16 29.21 6.40
C LYS A 103 15.92 28.12 7.14
N LEU A 104 15.23 27.17 7.77
CA LEU A 104 15.91 26.09 8.48
C LEU A 104 16.75 25.19 7.54
N PHE A 105 16.25 24.86 6.34
CA PHE A 105 17.06 24.16 5.34
C PHE A 105 18.31 24.96 4.94
N HIS A 106 18.16 26.26 4.74
CA HIS A 106 19.29 27.14 4.44
C HIS A 106 20.28 27.19 5.61
N ASP A 107 19.83 27.35 6.86
CA ASP A 107 20.68 27.40 8.04
C ASP A 107 21.50 26.10 8.17
N TYR A 108 20.89 24.93 7.92
CA TYR A 108 21.61 23.66 7.87
C TYR A 108 22.61 23.57 6.72
N LEU A 109 22.26 24.03 5.53
CA LEU A 109 23.18 24.04 4.38
C LEU A 109 24.35 25.00 4.61
N ASP A 110 24.12 26.16 5.23
CA ASP A 110 25.13 27.18 5.49
C ASP A 110 26.20 26.68 6.47
N LEU A 111 25.82 25.87 7.48
CA LEU A 111 26.79 25.18 8.34
C LEU A 111 27.79 24.32 7.53
N HIS A 112 27.37 23.74 6.41
CA HIS A 112 28.28 22.93 5.59
C HIS A 112 29.34 23.77 4.85
N ARG A 113 29.21 25.12 4.79
CA ARG A 113 30.26 26.00 4.24
C ARG A 113 31.50 26.06 5.12
N ASN A 114 31.31 26.12 6.44
CA ASN A 114 32.38 26.40 7.40
C ASN A 114 32.91 25.16 8.12
N HIS A 115 32.25 24.00 7.96
CA HIS A 115 32.59 22.75 8.64
C HIS A 115 32.78 21.61 7.65
N PRO A 116 33.99 21.41 7.07
CA PRO A 116 34.23 20.45 5.98
C PRO A 116 33.82 19.02 6.34
N ASP A 117 34.09 18.60 7.58
CA ASP A 117 33.83 17.25 8.08
C ASP A 117 32.35 17.02 8.49
N LEU A 118 31.54 18.08 8.52
CA LEU A 118 30.12 17.97 8.82
C LEU A 118 29.37 17.31 7.66
N ASP A 119 28.62 16.26 7.96
CA ASP A 119 27.68 15.65 7.03
C ASP A 119 26.37 15.29 7.74
N VAL A 120 25.43 16.25 7.75
CA VAL A 120 24.10 16.06 8.34
C VAL A 120 23.27 15.11 7.47
N GLN A 121 22.70 14.08 8.08
CA GLN A 121 21.77 13.15 7.46
C GLN A 121 20.35 13.69 7.48
N MET A 122 19.84 14.10 6.32
CA MET A 122 18.44 14.47 6.16
C MET A 122 17.60 13.20 5.96
N VAL A 123 16.76 12.84 6.93
CA VAL A 123 15.95 11.62 6.93
C VAL A 123 14.48 11.97 6.69
N PRO A 124 13.90 11.67 5.50
CA PRO A 124 12.48 11.88 5.26
C PRO A 124 11.63 10.86 6.02
N VAL A 125 10.70 11.35 6.84
CA VAL A 125 9.81 10.52 7.66
C VAL A 125 8.34 10.89 7.45
N SER A 126 7.53 9.89 7.15
CA SER A 126 6.09 10.03 6.98
C SER A 126 5.34 9.29 8.09
N VAL A 127 4.52 10.02 8.84
CA VAL A 127 3.61 9.44 9.84
C VAL A 127 2.20 9.38 9.25
N MET A 128 1.61 8.19 9.22
CA MET A 128 0.30 7.96 8.61
C MET A 128 -0.66 7.35 9.61
N PHE A 129 -1.80 8.03 9.80
CA PHE A 129 -2.93 7.55 10.59
C PHE A 129 -4.00 7.04 9.63
N GLY A 130 -4.01 5.74 9.41
CA GLY A 130 -4.79 5.06 8.39
C GLY A 130 -4.36 5.35 6.95
N ARG A 131 -4.96 4.57 6.04
CA ARG A 131 -4.59 4.41 4.63
C ARG A 131 -5.80 4.43 3.68
N SER A 132 -6.86 5.14 4.04
CA SER A 132 -8.03 5.25 3.16
C SER A 132 -7.69 6.00 1.85
N PRO A 133 -7.92 5.41 0.67
CA PRO A 133 -7.70 6.05 -0.64
C PRO A 133 -8.66 7.19 -0.94
N GLY A 134 -9.76 7.31 -0.20
CA GLY A 134 -10.82 8.25 -0.52
C GLY A 134 -11.57 7.87 -1.80
N ARG A 135 -12.53 8.72 -2.20
CA ARG A 135 -13.37 8.51 -3.38
C ARG A 135 -13.16 9.60 -4.42
N GLU A 136 -13.40 9.29 -5.70
CA GLU A 136 -13.26 10.27 -6.80
C GLU A 136 -14.30 11.39 -6.74
N LYS A 137 -15.56 11.06 -6.42
CA LYS A 137 -16.64 12.05 -6.22
C LYS A 137 -16.65 12.57 -4.79
N GLY A 138 -16.69 13.90 -4.65
CA GLY A 138 -16.95 14.59 -3.38
C GLY A 138 -15.73 14.86 -2.50
N GLU A 139 -14.55 14.34 -2.83
CA GLU A 139 -13.32 14.59 -2.06
C GLU A 139 -12.22 15.22 -2.93
N VAL A 140 -11.97 16.51 -2.76
CA VAL A 140 -10.73 17.14 -3.23
C VAL A 140 -9.63 16.85 -2.21
N ASN A 141 -9.07 15.64 -2.23
CA ASN A 141 -7.93 15.30 -1.39
C ASN A 141 -6.61 15.64 -2.10
N PRO A 142 -5.87 16.69 -1.72
CA PRO A 142 -4.56 16.94 -2.30
C PRO A 142 -3.66 15.69 -2.20
N PRO A 143 -2.63 15.53 -3.07
CA PRO A 143 -1.70 14.41 -3.03
C PRO A 143 -1.08 14.16 -1.65
N LEU A 144 -1.06 15.22 -0.83
CA LEU A 144 -0.75 15.20 0.58
C LEU A 144 -2.02 15.54 1.39
N ARG A 145 -2.66 14.55 2.01
CA ARG A 145 -3.87 14.74 2.83
C ARG A 145 -3.53 15.31 4.18
N MET A 146 -3.90 16.57 4.38
CA MET A 146 -3.75 17.27 5.65
C MET A 146 -5.02 17.12 6.48
N LEU A 147 -4.85 16.93 7.78
CA LEU A 147 -5.94 16.90 8.74
C LEU A 147 -5.79 18.11 9.66
N ASN A 148 -6.87 18.88 9.86
CA ASN A 148 -6.90 19.91 10.89
C ASN A 148 -6.88 19.26 12.30
N GLY A 149 -6.74 20.05 13.37
CA GLY A 149 -6.61 19.51 14.74
C GLY A 149 -7.74 18.58 15.16
N ILE A 150 -9.00 18.91 14.82
CA ILE A 150 -10.18 18.10 15.13
C ILE A 150 -10.19 16.80 14.31
N GLN A 151 -9.98 16.91 13.00
CA GLN A 151 -9.86 15.76 12.11
C GLN A 151 -8.72 14.83 12.53
N LYS A 152 -7.60 15.40 13.00
CA LYS A 152 -6.46 14.65 13.52
C LYS A 152 -6.81 13.94 14.82
N PHE A 153 -7.53 14.58 15.72
CA PHE A 153 -8.03 13.94 16.94
C PHE A 153 -8.90 12.71 16.62
N PHE A 154 -9.88 12.84 15.73
CA PHE A 154 -10.70 11.69 15.32
C PHE A 154 -9.89 10.62 14.59
N ALA A 155 -8.95 11.00 13.73
CA ALA A 155 -8.06 10.07 13.06
C ALA A 155 -7.17 9.30 14.06
N VAL A 156 -6.62 9.97 15.06
CA VAL A 156 -5.84 9.32 16.14
C VAL A 156 -6.73 8.37 16.95
N SER A 157 -7.93 8.79 17.33
CA SER A 157 -8.85 7.97 18.13
C SER A 157 -9.34 6.73 17.38
N TRP A 158 -9.64 6.84 16.08
CA TRP A 158 -10.19 5.73 15.30
C TRP A 158 -9.14 4.91 14.56
N LEU A 159 -8.04 5.54 14.11
CA LEU A 159 -7.01 4.96 13.25
C LEU A 159 -5.64 4.88 13.95
N GLY A 160 -5.49 5.31 15.21
CA GLY A 160 -4.21 5.29 15.93
C GLY A 160 -3.54 3.91 16.02
N ARG A 161 -4.35 2.85 16.11
CA ARG A 161 -3.88 1.45 16.07
C ARG A 161 -3.59 0.92 14.66
N ASP A 162 -4.02 1.64 13.63
CA ASP A 162 -3.67 1.40 12.23
C ASP A 162 -2.81 2.58 11.74
N SER A 163 -1.72 2.82 12.45
CA SER A 163 -0.75 3.86 12.12
C SER A 163 0.63 3.26 11.92
N PHE A 164 1.46 3.95 11.14
CA PHE A 164 2.86 3.61 10.97
C PHE A 164 3.71 4.86 10.76
N VAL A 165 4.99 4.72 11.09
CA VAL A 165 6.04 5.72 10.84
C VAL A 165 6.97 5.14 9.79
N ARG A 166 6.97 5.72 8.60
CA ARG A 166 7.83 5.29 7.50
C ARG A 166 9.08 6.15 7.44
N PHE A 167 10.23 5.54 7.72
CA PHE A 167 11.54 6.11 7.49
C PHE A 167 11.95 5.88 6.03
N SER A 168 12.72 6.80 5.46
CA SER A 168 13.23 6.73 4.09
C SER A 168 14.76 6.81 4.11
N PRO A 169 15.45 6.34 3.06
CA PRO A 169 16.89 6.53 2.93
C PRO A 169 17.29 7.99 3.19
N SER A 170 18.39 8.17 3.91
CA SER A 170 18.90 9.51 4.22
C SER A 170 19.50 10.18 2.99
N VAL A 171 19.47 11.50 2.98
CA VAL A 171 20.15 12.34 1.99
C VAL A 171 21.24 13.11 2.73
N SER A 172 22.48 12.99 2.27
CA SER A 172 23.62 13.75 2.79
C SER A 172 23.47 15.23 2.42
N LEU A 173 23.41 16.12 3.42
CA LEU A 173 23.40 17.56 3.18
C LEU A 173 24.78 18.08 2.73
N ARG A 174 25.88 17.44 3.13
CA ARG A 174 27.23 17.69 2.58
C ARG A 174 27.23 17.54 1.07
N ARG A 175 26.81 16.37 0.57
CA ARG A 175 26.75 16.08 -0.86
C ARG A 175 25.88 17.10 -1.60
N MET A 176 24.74 17.47 -1.02
CA MET A 176 23.86 18.49 -1.60
C MET A 176 24.53 19.88 -1.66
N ALA A 177 25.26 20.27 -0.61
CA ALA A 177 26.00 21.52 -0.56
C ALA A 177 27.14 21.55 -1.59
N ASP A 178 27.87 20.44 -1.74
CA ASP A 178 29.01 20.34 -2.66
C ASP A 178 28.55 20.31 -4.13
N GLU A 179 27.47 19.57 -4.46
CA GLU A 179 26.99 19.42 -5.83
C GLU A 179 26.15 20.61 -6.33
N HIS A 180 25.49 21.34 -5.42
CA HIS A 180 24.48 22.33 -5.80
C HIS A 180 24.62 23.69 -5.10
N GLY A 181 25.53 23.83 -4.13
CA GLY A 181 25.66 25.02 -3.30
C GLY A 181 24.65 25.06 -2.16
N THR A 182 24.68 26.14 -1.39
CA THR A 182 23.95 26.27 -0.12
C THR A 182 22.94 27.43 -0.11
N ASP A 183 22.71 28.05 -1.27
CA ASP A 183 21.85 29.23 -1.38
C ASP A 183 20.36 28.89 -1.15
N LYS A 184 19.57 29.94 -0.89
CA LYS A 184 18.11 29.83 -0.68
C LYS A 184 17.37 29.10 -1.81
N ILE A 185 17.89 29.17 -3.04
CA ILE A 185 17.34 28.45 -4.21
C ILE A 185 17.43 26.93 -4.02
N ILE A 186 18.55 26.42 -3.48
CA ILE A 186 18.74 25.00 -3.20
C ILE A 186 17.84 24.55 -2.06
N ALA A 187 17.70 25.35 -1.01
CA ALA A 187 16.74 25.08 0.07
C ALA A 187 15.30 24.92 -0.45
N GLN A 188 14.87 25.77 -1.41
CA GLN A 188 13.57 25.64 -2.07
C GLN A 188 13.47 24.37 -2.93
N LYS A 189 14.53 24.04 -3.67
CA LYS A 189 14.60 22.80 -4.48
C LYS A 189 14.48 21.57 -3.59
N LEU A 190 15.19 21.52 -2.47
CA LEU A 190 15.11 20.44 -1.47
C LEU A 190 13.68 20.27 -0.93
N ALA A 191 13.05 21.37 -0.51
CA ALA A 191 11.66 21.33 -0.04
C ALA A 191 10.70 20.79 -1.11
N ARG A 192 10.89 21.18 -2.38
CA ARG A 192 10.09 20.67 -3.51
C ARG A 192 10.33 19.18 -3.77
N VAL A 193 11.58 18.73 -3.77
CA VAL A 193 11.94 17.31 -3.97
C VAL A 193 11.34 16.45 -2.86
N ALA A 194 11.52 16.86 -1.61
CA ALA A 194 11.02 16.11 -0.47
C ALA A 194 9.47 16.13 -0.41
N ARG A 195 8.80 17.17 -0.93
CA ARG A 195 7.35 17.13 -1.17
C ARG A 195 6.95 16.04 -2.17
N MET A 196 7.63 15.97 -3.31
CA MET A 196 7.34 14.97 -4.35
C MET A 196 7.58 13.55 -3.81
N HIS A 197 8.63 13.37 -3.02
CA HIS A 197 8.92 12.14 -2.28
C HIS A 197 7.73 11.71 -1.42
N PHE A 198 7.22 12.58 -0.54
CA PHE A 198 6.08 12.24 0.32
C PHE A 198 4.78 12.00 -0.44
N ALA A 199 4.57 12.71 -1.56
CA ALA A 199 3.39 12.48 -2.41
C ALA A 199 3.41 11.07 -3.02
N ARG A 200 4.58 10.62 -3.52
CA ARG A 200 4.77 9.27 -4.05
C ARG A 200 4.65 8.20 -2.97
N GLN A 201 5.27 8.42 -1.81
CA GLN A 201 5.15 7.51 -0.66
C GLN A 201 3.70 7.33 -0.21
N ARG A 202 2.94 8.42 -0.11
CA ARG A 202 1.52 8.36 0.23
C ARG A 202 0.74 7.58 -0.81
N LEU A 203 0.98 7.83 -2.10
CA LEU A 203 0.31 7.10 -3.19
C LEU A 203 0.61 5.60 -3.13
N ALA A 204 1.86 5.20 -2.86
CA ALA A 204 2.25 3.80 -2.72
C ALA A 204 1.55 3.10 -1.53
N ALA A 205 1.38 3.80 -0.41
CA ALA A 205 0.78 3.24 0.81
C ALA A 205 -0.76 3.17 0.77
N VAL A 206 -1.38 4.09 0.04
CA VAL A 206 -2.84 4.29 0.04
C VAL A 206 -3.49 3.75 -1.23
N GLY A 207 -2.76 3.73 -2.34
CA GLY A 207 -3.27 3.44 -3.66
C GLY A 207 -3.99 4.64 -4.31
N PRO A 208 -4.37 4.50 -5.60
CA PRO A 208 -5.17 5.50 -6.28
C PRO A 208 -6.60 5.54 -5.74
N ARG A 209 -7.32 6.63 -6.01
CA ARG A 209 -8.68 6.84 -5.50
C ARG A 209 -9.68 5.86 -6.10
N LEU A 210 -10.61 5.40 -5.27
CA LEU A 210 -11.63 4.46 -5.69
C LEU A 210 -12.75 5.18 -6.45
N PRO A 211 -13.06 4.79 -7.71
CA PRO A 211 -14.24 5.28 -8.40
C PRO A 211 -15.50 4.79 -7.68
N ALA A 212 -16.59 5.55 -7.80
CA ALA A 212 -17.89 4.95 -7.51
C ALA A 212 -18.11 3.79 -8.51
N ARG A 213 -18.64 2.66 -8.03
CA ARG A 213 -18.81 1.45 -8.85
C ARG A 213 -19.58 1.73 -10.14
N GLN A 214 -20.60 2.59 -10.08
CA GLN A 214 -21.37 3.00 -11.25
C GLN A 214 -20.54 3.83 -12.25
N ASP A 215 -19.66 4.70 -11.78
CA ASP A 215 -18.79 5.52 -12.64
C ASP A 215 -17.77 4.63 -13.38
N LEU A 216 -17.26 3.60 -12.69
CA LEU A 216 -16.42 2.57 -13.33
C LEU A 216 -17.19 1.83 -14.43
N PHE A 217 -18.42 1.41 -14.18
CA PHE A 217 -19.22 0.68 -15.16
C PHE A 217 -19.60 1.54 -16.35
N ASN A 218 -20.00 2.80 -16.11
CA ASN A 218 -20.30 3.76 -17.16
C ASN A 218 -19.07 4.00 -18.06
N LYS A 219 -17.88 4.13 -17.46
CA LYS A 219 -16.62 4.27 -18.22
C LYS A 219 -16.32 3.02 -19.06
N LEU A 220 -16.50 1.82 -18.51
CA LEU A 220 -16.27 0.57 -19.23
C LEU A 220 -17.27 0.39 -20.40
N LEU A 221 -18.55 0.68 -20.18
CA LEU A 221 -19.57 0.63 -21.23
C LEU A 221 -19.29 1.62 -22.37
N ALA A 222 -18.70 2.78 -22.05
CA ALA A 222 -18.28 3.77 -23.05
C ALA A 222 -17.02 3.36 -23.83
N SER A 223 -16.34 2.26 -23.46
CA SER A 223 -15.18 1.79 -24.22
C SER A 223 -15.60 1.28 -25.60
N LYS A 224 -14.85 1.68 -26.64
CA LYS A 224 -15.11 1.23 -28.03
C LYS A 224 -15.11 -0.30 -28.15
N ALA A 225 -14.30 -0.98 -27.34
CA ALA A 225 -14.20 -2.43 -27.33
C ALA A 225 -15.48 -3.09 -26.79
N ILE A 226 -16.00 -2.63 -25.65
CA ILE A 226 -17.24 -3.18 -25.07
C ILE A 226 -18.44 -2.79 -25.93
N ALA A 227 -18.54 -1.55 -26.40
CA ALA A 227 -19.63 -1.12 -27.27
C ALA A 227 -19.77 -2.02 -28.52
N ARG A 228 -18.66 -2.29 -29.21
CA ARG A 228 -18.63 -3.24 -30.34
C ARG A 228 -19.01 -4.67 -29.94
N ALA A 229 -18.52 -5.13 -28.78
CA ALA A 229 -18.87 -6.47 -28.30
C ALA A 229 -20.36 -6.59 -27.93
N VAL A 230 -20.99 -5.51 -27.46
CA VAL A 230 -22.44 -5.43 -27.21
C VAL A 230 -23.23 -5.47 -28.52
N GLU A 231 -22.80 -4.72 -29.53
CA GLU A 231 -23.40 -4.77 -30.88
C GLU A 231 -23.30 -6.17 -31.50
N ASP A 232 -22.12 -6.80 -31.42
CA ASP A 232 -21.89 -8.16 -31.91
C ASP A 232 -22.77 -9.20 -31.17
N GLU A 233 -22.89 -9.07 -29.85
CA GLU A 233 -23.75 -9.92 -29.02
C GLU A 233 -25.23 -9.77 -29.41
N ALA A 234 -25.70 -8.52 -29.59
CA ALA A 234 -27.06 -8.22 -30.00
C ALA A 234 -27.40 -8.87 -31.36
N ARG A 235 -26.50 -8.72 -32.35
CA ARG A 235 -26.66 -9.30 -33.68
C ARG A 235 -26.62 -10.83 -33.67
N SER A 236 -25.61 -11.41 -33.04
CA SER A 236 -25.38 -12.88 -33.05
C SER A 236 -26.46 -13.64 -32.30
N LYS A 237 -26.96 -13.09 -31.18
CA LYS A 237 -28.01 -13.72 -30.37
C LYS A 237 -29.42 -13.25 -30.72
N LYS A 238 -29.57 -12.34 -31.68
CA LYS A 238 -30.87 -11.76 -32.09
C LYS A 238 -31.64 -11.16 -30.90
N ILE A 239 -30.95 -10.42 -30.03
CA ILE A 239 -31.53 -9.72 -28.89
C ILE A 239 -31.45 -8.20 -29.08
N SER A 240 -32.26 -7.43 -28.35
CA SER A 240 -32.17 -5.98 -28.40
C SER A 240 -30.81 -5.47 -27.90
N HIS A 241 -30.38 -4.32 -28.40
CA HIS A 241 -29.15 -3.66 -27.93
C HIS A 241 -29.17 -3.44 -26.41
N GLU A 242 -30.31 -3.01 -25.87
CA GLU A 242 -30.51 -2.84 -24.43
C GLU A 242 -30.28 -4.14 -23.67
N LYS A 243 -30.80 -5.28 -24.16
CA LYS A 243 -30.60 -6.58 -23.50
C LYS A 243 -29.13 -6.99 -23.54
N ALA A 244 -28.44 -6.77 -24.66
CA ALA A 244 -27.00 -7.04 -24.76
C ALA A 244 -26.18 -6.15 -23.81
N GLN A 245 -26.55 -4.88 -23.67
CA GLN A 245 -25.94 -3.96 -22.71
C GLN A 245 -26.18 -4.40 -21.26
N GLN A 246 -27.39 -4.86 -20.92
CA GLN A 246 -27.68 -5.42 -19.61
C GLN A 246 -26.88 -6.70 -19.33
N ASN A 247 -26.67 -7.55 -20.34
CA ASN A 247 -25.77 -8.69 -20.21
C ASN A 247 -24.34 -8.23 -19.92
N ALA A 248 -23.84 -7.18 -20.57
CA ALA A 248 -22.51 -6.63 -20.28
C ALA A 248 -22.41 -6.11 -18.84
N ILE A 249 -23.45 -5.42 -18.34
CA ILE A 249 -23.51 -4.94 -16.94
C ILE A 249 -23.47 -6.13 -15.97
N ALA A 250 -24.26 -7.17 -16.20
CA ALA A 250 -24.24 -8.37 -15.35
C ALA A 250 -22.85 -9.04 -15.33
N LEU A 251 -22.14 -9.07 -16.46
CA LEU A 251 -20.76 -9.56 -16.52
C LEU A 251 -19.78 -8.63 -15.76
N MET A 252 -19.95 -7.31 -15.85
CA MET A 252 -19.18 -6.37 -15.04
C MET A 252 -19.43 -6.56 -13.55
N GLU A 253 -20.66 -6.84 -13.14
CA GLU A 253 -21.00 -7.15 -11.76
C GLU A 253 -20.36 -8.44 -11.26
N GLU A 254 -20.39 -9.49 -12.09
CA GLU A 254 -19.73 -10.76 -11.83
C GLU A 254 -18.21 -10.56 -11.66
N ILE A 255 -17.58 -9.78 -12.52
CA ILE A 255 -16.12 -9.61 -12.53
C ILE A 255 -15.67 -8.67 -11.42
N ALA A 256 -16.22 -7.46 -11.34
CA ALA A 256 -15.58 -6.34 -10.65
C ALA A 256 -15.52 -6.46 -9.12
N ALA A 257 -14.36 -6.13 -8.56
CA ALA A 257 -14.16 -5.93 -7.12
C ALA A 257 -15.00 -4.75 -6.58
N ASN A 258 -15.13 -4.67 -5.25
CA ASN A 258 -15.77 -3.58 -4.54
C ASN A 258 -14.92 -3.17 -3.31
N PHE A 259 -13.67 -2.80 -3.58
CA PHE A 259 -12.62 -2.58 -2.59
C PHE A 259 -13.08 -1.65 -1.44
N SER A 260 -12.80 -2.06 -0.21
CA SER A 260 -13.18 -1.34 1.01
C SER A 260 -12.04 -1.33 2.01
N TYR A 261 -11.55 -0.12 2.32
CA TYR A 261 -10.49 0.07 3.29
C TYR A 261 -10.89 -0.37 4.71
N GLU A 262 -12.12 -0.12 5.14
CA GLU A 262 -12.58 -0.58 6.48
C GLU A 262 -12.61 -2.11 6.58
N MET A 263 -12.94 -2.80 5.47
CA MET A 263 -12.90 -4.26 5.45
C MET A 263 -11.46 -4.77 5.58
N ILE A 264 -10.50 -4.13 4.92
CA ILE A 264 -9.07 -4.46 5.05
C ILE A 264 -8.61 -4.31 6.49
N ARG A 265 -8.95 -3.20 7.17
CA ARG A 265 -8.59 -2.99 8.58
C ARG A 265 -9.17 -4.04 9.51
N LEU A 266 -10.42 -4.42 9.28
CA LEU A 266 -11.07 -5.46 10.07
C LEU A 266 -10.38 -6.81 9.85
N THR A 267 -10.13 -7.17 8.59
CA THR A 267 -9.45 -8.41 8.23
C THR A 267 -8.01 -8.43 8.71
N ASP A 268 -7.27 -7.32 8.69
CA ASP A 268 -5.92 -7.19 9.23
C ASP A 268 -5.84 -7.61 10.71
N ARG A 269 -6.79 -7.13 11.53
CA ARG A 269 -6.86 -7.51 12.96
C ARG A 269 -7.13 -9.00 13.14
N ILE A 270 -8.03 -9.56 12.34
CA ILE A 270 -8.37 -10.98 12.37
C ILE A 270 -7.15 -11.80 11.95
N LEU A 271 -6.51 -11.43 10.84
CA LEU A 271 -5.34 -12.11 10.29
C LEU A 271 -4.14 -12.01 11.23
N GLY A 272 -3.88 -10.86 11.85
CA GLY A 272 -2.82 -10.72 12.85
C GLY A 272 -3.00 -11.67 14.03
N PHE A 273 -4.25 -11.82 14.54
CA PHE A 273 -4.55 -12.83 15.55
C PHE A 273 -4.35 -14.25 15.02
N THR A 274 -4.82 -14.53 13.81
CA THR A 274 -4.68 -15.84 13.16
C THR A 274 -3.22 -16.24 12.96
N TRP A 275 -2.37 -15.34 12.45
CA TRP A 275 -0.96 -15.60 12.19
C TRP A 275 -0.18 -15.83 13.48
N ASN A 276 -0.37 -14.98 14.50
CA ASN A 276 0.28 -15.16 15.79
C ASN A 276 -0.12 -16.47 16.50
N ARG A 277 -1.29 -17.03 16.16
CA ARG A 277 -1.75 -18.32 16.68
C ARG A 277 -1.19 -19.51 15.89
N LEU A 278 -1.01 -19.36 14.58
CA LEU A 278 -0.59 -20.45 13.70
C LEU A 278 0.93 -20.57 13.60
N TYR A 279 1.66 -19.45 13.56
CA TYR A 279 3.09 -19.39 13.28
C TYR A 279 3.83 -18.54 14.32
N GLN A 280 5.11 -18.85 14.56
CA GLN A 280 5.96 -18.06 15.48
C GLN A 280 6.37 -16.70 14.90
N GLY A 281 6.28 -16.52 13.59
CA GLY A 281 6.60 -15.27 12.91
C GLY A 281 6.44 -15.35 11.40
N ILE A 282 6.48 -14.20 10.74
CA ILE A 282 6.49 -14.07 9.28
C ILE A 282 7.79 -13.36 8.90
N ASN A 283 8.67 -14.07 8.22
CA ASN A 283 9.92 -13.54 7.70
C ASN A 283 9.68 -13.03 6.28
N VAL A 284 10.03 -11.77 6.01
CA VAL A 284 9.82 -11.16 4.70
C VAL A 284 11.15 -10.69 4.16
N HIS A 285 11.56 -11.24 3.01
CA HIS A 285 12.79 -10.87 2.33
C HIS A 285 12.50 -9.96 1.12
N ASN A 286 13.44 -9.09 0.77
CA ASN A 286 13.39 -8.23 -0.42
C ASN A 286 12.21 -7.25 -0.49
N ALA A 287 11.55 -6.96 0.64
CA ALA A 287 10.42 -6.02 0.69
C ALA A 287 10.82 -4.61 0.21
N GLU A 288 12.06 -4.18 0.46
CA GLU A 288 12.55 -2.87 0.02
C GLU A 288 12.50 -2.70 -1.49
N ARG A 289 12.85 -3.73 -2.27
CA ARG A 289 12.77 -3.67 -3.74
C ARG A 289 11.33 -3.44 -4.22
N VAL A 290 10.35 -4.05 -3.56
CA VAL A 290 8.93 -3.86 -3.87
C VAL A 290 8.46 -2.46 -3.44
N ARG A 291 8.90 -1.98 -2.26
CA ARG A 291 8.62 -0.62 -1.77
C ARG A 291 9.18 0.45 -2.73
N GLN A 292 10.37 0.22 -3.27
CA GLN A 292 11.02 1.11 -4.23
C GLN A 292 10.25 1.15 -5.55
N LEU A 293 9.87 -0.01 -6.12
CA LEU A 293 9.03 -0.06 -7.33
C LEU A 293 7.72 0.73 -7.16
N ALA A 294 7.05 0.57 -6.02
CA ALA A 294 5.82 1.29 -5.73
C ALA A 294 6.08 2.81 -5.58
N HIS A 295 7.20 3.19 -4.98
CA HIS A 295 7.63 4.59 -4.85
C HIS A 295 7.94 5.23 -6.20
N ASP A 296 8.59 4.51 -7.11
CA ASP A 296 8.95 4.95 -8.46
C ASP A 296 7.73 5.03 -9.40
N GLY A 297 6.57 4.58 -8.92
CA GLY A 297 5.30 4.71 -9.64
C GLY A 297 5.01 3.55 -10.59
N HIS A 298 5.64 2.40 -10.39
CA HIS A 298 5.36 1.20 -11.16
C HIS A 298 3.99 0.62 -10.82
N GLU A 299 3.32 0.08 -11.84
CA GLU A 299 2.13 -0.76 -11.68
C GLU A 299 2.58 -2.18 -11.38
N ILE A 300 2.47 -2.58 -10.11
CA ILE A 300 2.98 -3.87 -9.67
C ILE A 300 1.94 -4.96 -9.92
N VAL A 301 2.36 -6.00 -10.63
CA VAL A 301 1.64 -7.26 -10.76
C VAL A 301 2.36 -8.30 -9.93
N TYR A 302 1.72 -8.71 -8.84
CA TYR A 302 2.22 -9.77 -7.98
C TYR A 302 1.89 -11.14 -8.58
N VAL A 303 2.93 -11.96 -8.69
CA VAL A 303 2.88 -13.26 -9.35
C VAL A 303 3.32 -14.36 -8.37
N PRO A 304 2.51 -14.64 -7.32
CA PRO A 304 2.84 -15.67 -6.34
C PRO A 304 2.69 -17.08 -6.90
N CYS A 305 3.45 -18.03 -6.34
CA CYS A 305 3.13 -19.46 -6.44
C CYS A 305 1.82 -19.76 -5.70
N HIS A 306 1.02 -20.73 -6.16
CA HIS A 306 -0.25 -21.06 -5.51
C HIS A 306 -0.23 -22.44 -4.84
N ARG A 307 -0.20 -22.47 -3.51
CA ARG A 307 -0.15 -23.69 -2.70
C ARG A 307 -1.25 -23.75 -1.65
N SER A 308 -1.88 -22.63 -1.28
CA SER A 308 -2.96 -22.58 -0.31
C SER A 308 -3.91 -21.40 -0.55
N HIS A 309 -5.14 -21.51 -0.05
CA HIS A 309 -6.02 -20.35 0.12
C HIS A 309 -5.48 -19.29 1.09
N MET A 310 -4.44 -19.61 1.86
CA MET A 310 -3.76 -18.64 2.70
C MET A 310 -2.86 -17.70 1.91
N ASP A 311 -2.43 -18.07 0.70
CA ASP A 311 -1.41 -17.33 -0.07
C ASP A 311 -1.82 -15.87 -0.29
N TYR A 312 -3.03 -15.66 -0.81
CA TYR A 312 -3.55 -14.32 -1.12
C TYR A 312 -3.86 -13.50 0.14
N LEU A 313 -4.26 -14.15 1.24
CA LEU A 313 -4.47 -13.49 2.54
C LEU A 313 -3.15 -13.05 3.15
N LEU A 314 -2.15 -13.92 3.09
CA LEU A 314 -0.82 -13.68 3.61
C LEU A 314 -0.13 -12.57 2.83
N LEU A 315 -0.14 -12.63 1.50
CA LEU A 315 0.50 -11.61 0.68
C LEU A 315 -0.15 -10.25 0.91
N SER A 316 -1.49 -10.18 0.93
CA SER A 316 -2.21 -8.95 1.26
C SER A 316 -1.85 -8.42 2.65
N TYR A 317 -1.75 -9.29 3.65
CA TYR A 317 -1.34 -8.94 5.01
C TYR A 317 0.09 -8.41 5.07
N VAL A 318 1.03 -9.08 4.41
CA VAL A 318 2.45 -8.67 4.34
C VAL A 318 2.57 -7.32 3.66
N LEU A 319 1.98 -7.14 2.47
CA LEU A 319 2.01 -5.86 1.75
C LEU A 319 1.44 -4.72 2.60
N TYR A 320 0.33 -4.98 3.28
CA TYR A 320 -0.26 -4.04 4.22
C TYR A 320 0.73 -3.69 5.34
N HIS A 321 1.38 -4.65 5.98
CA HIS A 321 2.38 -4.36 7.02
C HIS A 321 3.69 -3.75 6.49
N GLN A 322 4.00 -3.92 5.21
CA GLN A 322 5.11 -3.27 4.51
C GLN A 322 4.78 -1.84 4.04
N GLY A 323 3.60 -1.32 4.41
CA GLY A 323 3.21 0.06 4.11
C GLY A 323 2.83 0.25 2.65
N LEU A 324 2.32 -0.80 2.01
CA LEU A 324 1.80 -0.82 0.64
C LEU A 324 0.29 -1.08 0.65
N VAL A 325 -0.39 -0.65 -0.40
CA VAL A 325 -1.80 -0.97 -0.61
C VAL A 325 -1.97 -2.45 -1.04
N PRO A 326 -2.91 -3.21 -0.45
CA PRO A 326 -3.22 -4.55 -0.92
C PRO A 326 -3.71 -4.56 -2.39
N PRO A 327 -3.37 -5.60 -3.16
CA PRO A 327 -3.70 -5.66 -4.58
C PRO A 327 -5.16 -6.01 -4.85
N HIS A 328 -5.57 -5.77 -6.10
CA HIS A 328 -6.76 -6.41 -6.66
C HIS A 328 -6.42 -7.85 -7.04
N ILE A 329 -7.17 -8.82 -6.53
CA ILE A 329 -6.81 -10.24 -6.60
C ILE A 329 -7.70 -10.94 -7.63
N ALA A 330 -7.09 -11.58 -8.64
CA ALA A 330 -7.83 -12.42 -9.57
C ALA A 330 -8.25 -13.72 -8.87
N ALA A 331 -9.53 -13.85 -8.55
CA ALA A 331 -10.08 -15.00 -7.84
C ALA A 331 -10.94 -15.87 -8.76
N GLY A 332 -10.83 -17.20 -8.65
CA GLY A 332 -11.73 -18.11 -9.37
C GLY A 332 -13.19 -17.90 -8.95
N ILE A 333 -14.12 -17.89 -9.90
CA ILE A 333 -15.56 -17.68 -9.64
C ILE A 333 -16.17 -18.70 -8.65
N ASN A 334 -15.52 -19.85 -8.45
CA ASN A 334 -15.89 -20.84 -7.43
C ASN A 334 -15.78 -20.32 -5.98
N LEU A 335 -15.07 -19.21 -5.74
CA LEU A 335 -14.99 -18.54 -4.44
C LEU A 335 -16.08 -17.47 -4.25
N ASN A 336 -16.89 -17.19 -5.27
CA ASN A 336 -17.97 -16.20 -5.21
C ASN A 336 -19.29 -16.82 -4.72
N PHE A 337 -19.32 -17.33 -3.50
CA PHE A 337 -20.53 -17.86 -2.86
C PHE A 337 -20.90 -17.03 -1.62
N TRP A 338 -22.18 -16.98 -1.24
CA TRP A 338 -22.58 -16.25 -0.05
C TRP A 338 -22.17 -17.00 1.23
N PRO A 339 -21.61 -16.32 2.25
CA PRO A 339 -21.27 -14.90 2.33
C PRO A 339 -19.82 -14.52 1.92
N ALA A 340 -18.98 -15.48 1.49
CA ALA A 340 -17.57 -15.27 1.16
C ALA A 340 -17.34 -14.28 0.00
N GLY A 341 -18.10 -14.42 -1.09
CA GLY A 341 -17.96 -13.62 -2.31
C GLY A 341 -18.02 -12.10 -2.03
N PRO A 342 -19.09 -11.59 -1.41
CA PRO A 342 -19.17 -10.18 -1.02
C PRO A 342 -18.00 -9.68 -0.15
N ILE A 343 -17.51 -10.52 0.76
CA ILE A 343 -16.34 -10.19 1.61
C ILE A 343 -15.08 -10.09 0.75
N PHE A 344 -14.81 -11.09 -0.10
CA PHE A 344 -13.64 -11.09 -0.95
C PHE A 344 -13.64 -9.92 -1.95
N ARG A 345 -14.81 -9.53 -2.51
CA ARG A 345 -14.92 -8.32 -3.34
C ARG A 345 -14.47 -7.07 -2.60
N ARG A 346 -14.82 -6.97 -1.31
CA ARG A 346 -14.42 -5.86 -0.43
C ARG A 346 -12.94 -5.87 -0.09
N LEU A 347 -12.31 -7.04 -0.11
CA LEU A 347 -10.87 -7.21 0.05
C LEU A 347 -10.09 -7.07 -1.27
N GLY A 348 -10.76 -6.75 -2.38
CA GLY A 348 -10.11 -6.52 -3.68
C GLY A 348 -10.22 -7.67 -4.67
N ALA A 349 -10.91 -8.75 -4.35
CA ALA A 349 -11.09 -9.86 -5.28
C ALA A 349 -12.00 -9.46 -6.47
N PHE A 350 -11.50 -9.67 -7.68
CA PHE A 350 -12.29 -9.66 -8.90
C PHE A 350 -12.34 -11.09 -9.48
N PHE A 351 -13.50 -11.51 -9.96
CA PHE A 351 -13.72 -12.92 -10.28
C PHE A 351 -13.50 -13.25 -11.75
N ILE A 352 -12.80 -14.37 -11.96
CA ILE A 352 -12.49 -14.92 -13.28
C ILE A 352 -13.12 -16.30 -13.45
N ARG A 353 -13.70 -16.56 -14.62
CA ARG A 353 -14.19 -17.87 -15.04
C ARG A 353 -13.01 -18.75 -15.45
N ARG A 354 -13.14 -20.07 -15.26
CA ARG A 354 -12.10 -21.03 -15.66
C ARG A 354 -11.89 -21.11 -17.18
N THR A 355 -12.93 -20.81 -17.96
CA THR A 355 -12.89 -20.80 -19.42
C THR A 355 -13.62 -19.59 -19.98
N PHE A 356 -13.05 -19.03 -21.04
CA PHE A 356 -13.55 -17.88 -21.78
C PHE A 356 -14.16 -18.34 -23.13
N LYS A 357 -14.02 -19.62 -23.47
CA LYS A 357 -14.39 -20.18 -24.78
C LYS A 357 -15.86 -19.92 -25.10
N GLY A 358 -16.11 -19.43 -26.31
CA GLY A 358 -17.45 -19.17 -26.83
C GLY A 358 -18.14 -17.91 -26.29
N ASN A 359 -17.49 -17.12 -25.41
CA ASN A 359 -18.08 -15.89 -24.87
C ASN A 359 -17.18 -14.66 -25.14
N LYS A 360 -17.36 -14.07 -26.32
CA LYS A 360 -16.62 -12.88 -26.78
C LYS A 360 -16.91 -11.65 -25.90
N LEU A 361 -18.18 -11.48 -25.49
CA LEU A 361 -18.58 -10.37 -24.62
C LEU A 361 -17.86 -10.45 -23.28
N TYR A 362 -17.86 -11.61 -22.62
CA TYR A 362 -17.13 -11.82 -21.35
C TYR A 362 -15.64 -11.55 -21.49
N SER A 363 -15.00 -12.12 -22.53
CA SER A 363 -13.57 -11.93 -22.78
C SER A 363 -13.21 -10.45 -22.95
N THR A 364 -14.08 -9.70 -23.64
CA THR A 364 -13.88 -8.27 -23.87
C THR A 364 -14.09 -7.48 -22.58
N VAL A 365 -15.18 -7.71 -21.85
CA VAL A 365 -15.46 -7.03 -20.57
C VAL A 365 -14.34 -7.27 -19.56
N PHE A 366 -13.86 -8.51 -19.43
CA PHE A 366 -12.78 -8.86 -18.52
C PHE A 366 -11.46 -8.16 -18.89
N ARG A 367 -11.10 -8.16 -20.18
CA ARG A 367 -9.87 -7.50 -20.67
C ARG A 367 -9.91 -5.99 -20.48
N GLU A 368 -11.06 -5.36 -20.72
CA GLU A 368 -11.22 -3.92 -20.51
C GLU A 368 -11.23 -3.57 -19.01
N TYR A 369 -11.85 -4.39 -18.16
CA TYR A 369 -11.78 -4.22 -16.70
C TYR A 369 -10.35 -4.32 -16.18
N LEU A 370 -9.59 -5.34 -16.62
CA LEU A 370 -8.18 -5.49 -16.22
C LEU A 370 -7.32 -4.34 -16.74
N GLY A 371 -7.55 -3.88 -17.98
CA GLY A 371 -6.89 -2.70 -18.54
C GLY A 371 -7.19 -1.43 -17.76
N GLU A 372 -8.42 -1.26 -17.28
CA GLU A 372 -8.83 -0.13 -16.45
C GLU A 372 -8.18 -0.15 -15.06
N LEU A 373 -7.94 -1.34 -14.48
CA LEU A 373 -7.17 -1.45 -13.23
C LEU A 373 -5.75 -0.92 -13.39
N PHE A 374 -5.07 -1.35 -14.46
CA PHE A 374 -3.73 -0.87 -14.81
C PHE A 374 -3.74 0.63 -15.09
N SER A 375 -4.59 1.13 -15.99
CA SER A 375 -4.67 2.56 -16.32
C SER A 375 -4.86 3.49 -15.11
N ARG A 376 -5.45 3.00 -14.01
CA ARG A 376 -5.63 3.76 -12.77
C ARG A 376 -4.47 3.66 -11.80
N GLY A 377 -3.53 2.75 -12.02
CA GLY A 377 -2.39 2.51 -11.16
C GLY A 377 -2.67 1.55 -10.00
N TYR A 378 -3.68 0.68 -10.11
CA TYR A 378 -3.93 -0.35 -9.10
C TYR A 378 -2.94 -1.51 -9.26
N SER A 379 -2.37 -1.97 -8.14
CA SER A 379 -1.64 -3.24 -8.14
C SER A 379 -2.59 -4.41 -8.30
N VAL A 380 -2.15 -5.45 -9.00
CA VAL A 380 -2.93 -6.66 -9.29
C VAL A 380 -2.16 -7.88 -8.79
N GLU A 381 -2.87 -8.90 -8.32
CA GLU A 381 -2.31 -10.20 -7.97
C GLU A 381 -3.02 -11.28 -8.79
N TYR A 382 -2.26 -12.19 -9.39
CA TYR A 382 -2.81 -13.41 -9.95
C TYR A 382 -1.83 -14.58 -9.88
N PHE A 383 -2.39 -15.76 -9.69
CA PHE A 383 -1.66 -17.02 -9.73
C PHE A 383 -1.59 -17.51 -11.18
N VAL A 384 -0.40 -17.47 -11.79
CA VAL A 384 -0.22 -17.87 -13.21
C VAL A 384 -0.57 -19.33 -13.41
N GLU A 385 -0.33 -20.17 -12.41
CA GLU A 385 -0.69 -21.59 -12.40
C GLU A 385 -2.20 -21.84 -12.60
N GLY A 386 -3.05 -20.86 -12.28
CA GLY A 386 -4.51 -20.94 -12.42
C GLY A 386 -5.20 -21.89 -11.42
N GLY A 387 -4.44 -22.49 -10.50
CA GLY A 387 -4.94 -23.37 -9.43
C GLY A 387 -3.85 -23.71 -8.42
N ARG A 388 -4.27 -24.23 -7.26
CA ARG A 388 -3.36 -24.65 -6.19
C ARG A 388 -2.61 -25.92 -6.56
N SER A 389 -1.30 -25.93 -6.34
CA SER A 389 -0.50 -27.14 -6.37
C SER A 389 -0.84 -28.04 -5.18
N ARG A 390 -1.14 -29.30 -5.46
CA ARG A 390 -1.43 -30.33 -4.45
C ARG A 390 -0.21 -31.14 -4.02
N THR A 391 0.85 -31.09 -4.82
CA THR A 391 2.10 -31.85 -4.62
C THR A 391 3.25 -30.95 -4.17
N GLY A 392 3.03 -29.63 -4.08
CA GLY A 392 4.04 -28.63 -3.78
C GLY A 392 4.90 -28.20 -4.98
N ARG A 393 4.80 -28.90 -6.12
CA ARG A 393 5.48 -28.53 -7.38
C ARG A 393 4.68 -27.47 -8.14
N LEU A 394 5.36 -26.53 -8.80
CA LEU A 394 4.70 -25.53 -9.64
C LEU A 394 3.97 -26.22 -10.81
N LEU A 395 2.76 -25.75 -11.11
CA LEU A 395 2.00 -26.15 -12.29
C LEU A 395 2.39 -25.34 -13.53
N ASP A 396 2.01 -25.84 -14.70
CA ASP A 396 2.22 -25.10 -15.94
C ASP A 396 1.43 -23.78 -15.95
N PRO A 397 2.07 -22.67 -16.36
CA PRO A 397 1.43 -21.36 -16.37
C PRO A 397 0.29 -21.29 -17.38
N LYS A 398 -0.86 -20.75 -16.95
CA LYS A 398 -1.94 -20.29 -17.81
C LYS A 398 -1.62 -18.88 -18.32
N THR A 399 -1.28 -18.78 -19.60
CA THR A 399 -0.81 -17.55 -20.24
C THR A 399 -1.87 -16.48 -20.46
N GLY A 400 -3.17 -16.77 -20.21
CA GLY A 400 -4.29 -15.87 -20.50
C GLY A 400 -4.17 -14.51 -19.81
N THR A 401 -4.11 -14.49 -18.48
CA THR A 401 -4.04 -13.24 -17.70
C THR A 401 -2.75 -12.47 -18.00
N LEU A 402 -1.62 -13.19 -18.13
CA LEU A 402 -0.33 -12.60 -18.48
C LEU A 402 -0.36 -11.94 -19.86
N SER A 403 -0.96 -12.60 -20.86
CA SER A 403 -1.16 -12.05 -22.20
C SER A 403 -2.01 -10.78 -22.15
N MET A 404 -3.07 -10.75 -21.35
CA MET A 404 -3.88 -9.54 -21.16
C MET A 404 -3.11 -8.41 -20.45
N THR A 405 -2.25 -8.73 -19.50
CA THR A 405 -1.34 -7.75 -18.87
C THR A 405 -0.38 -7.15 -19.90
N ILE A 406 0.25 -7.97 -20.74
CA ILE A 406 1.15 -7.49 -21.80
C ILE A 406 0.38 -6.64 -22.81
N GLN A 407 -0.82 -7.06 -23.21
CA GLN A 407 -1.68 -6.27 -24.10
C GLN A 407 -2.06 -4.92 -23.46
N ALA A 408 -2.35 -4.88 -22.15
CA ALA A 408 -2.62 -3.64 -21.45
C ALA A 408 -1.41 -2.69 -21.47
N MET A 409 -0.21 -3.22 -21.24
CA MET A 409 1.05 -2.47 -21.35
C MET A 409 1.25 -1.88 -22.76
N LEU A 410 1.06 -2.71 -23.79
CA LEU A 410 1.24 -2.30 -25.20
C LEU A 410 0.22 -1.24 -25.68
N ARG A 411 -0.90 -1.07 -24.99
CA ARG A 411 -1.91 -0.04 -25.30
C ARG A 411 -1.50 1.39 -24.88
N GLY A 412 -0.33 1.56 -24.25
CA GLY A 412 0.26 2.89 -24.03
C GLY A 412 -0.08 3.54 -22.69
N GLY A 413 0.03 2.79 -21.59
CA GLY A 413 -0.07 3.34 -20.23
C GLY A 413 1.07 4.34 -19.92
N THR A 414 0.81 5.26 -18.98
CA THR A 414 1.81 6.27 -18.56
C THR A 414 2.81 5.73 -17.53
N ARG A 415 2.57 4.53 -16.99
CA ARG A 415 3.39 3.90 -15.96
C ARG A 415 3.90 2.54 -16.44
N PRO A 416 5.14 2.17 -16.10
CA PRO A 416 5.65 0.84 -16.39
C PRO A 416 4.91 -0.21 -15.54
N ILE A 417 4.56 -1.34 -16.15
CA ILE A 417 4.06 -2.52 -15.44
C ILE A 417 5.26 -3.40 -15.06
N THR A 418 5.30 -3.87 -13.81
CA THR A 418 6.38 -4.76 -13.33
C THR A 418 5.78 -6.03 -12.73
N LEU A 419 6.17 -7.17 -13.28
CA LEU A 419 5.83 -8.49 -12.74
C LEU A 419 6.79 -8.81 -11.59
N VAL A 420 6.25 -9.04 -10.40
CA VAL A 420 7.02 -9.39 -9.20
C VAL A 420 6.72 -10.84 -8.83
N PRO A 421 7.60 -11.80 -9.16
CA PRO A 421 7.43 -13.18 -8.74
C PRO A 421 7.56 -13.27 -7.22
N ILE A 422 6.65 -14.01 -6.59
CA ILE A 422 6.64 -14.19 -5.13
C ILE A 422 6.65 -15.67 -4.82
N TYR A 423 7.60 -16.05 -3.96
CA TYR A 423 7.62 -17.36 -3.35
C TYR A 423 7.01 -17.27 -1.95
N ILE A 424 6.18 -18.26 -1.58
CA ILE A 424 5.61 -18.39 -0.24
C ILE A 424 5.98 -19.78 0.29
N GLY A 425 6.66 -19.80 1.44
CA GLY A 425 7.10 -21.00 2.14
C GLY A 425 6.31 -21.23 3.42
N TYR A 426 5.59 -22.35 3.48
CA TYR A 426 4.96 -22.85 4.70
C TYR A 426 5.77 -24.02 5.26
N GLU A 427 5.98 -24.07 6.57
CA GLU A 427 6.41 -25.30 7.24
C GLU A 427 5.26 -26.33 7.27
N HIS A 428 4.02 -25.85 7.46
CA HIS A 428 2.81 -26.68 7.42
C HIS A 428 1.70 -25.99 6.62
N VAL A 429 1.24 -26.66 5.56
CA VAL A 429 0.08 -26.23 4.76
C VAL A 429 -1.20 -26.82 5.37
N MET A 430 -2.18 -25.98 5.72
CA MET A 430 -3.41 -26.42 6.40
C MET A 430 -4.23 -27.45 5.60
N GLU A 431 -4.10 -27.42 4.27
CA GLU A 431 -4.93 -28.18 3.34
C GLU A 431 -4.36 -29.58 3.03
N VAL A 432 -3.21 -29.96 3.60
CA VAL A 432 -2.51 -31.24 3.32
C VAL A 432 -3.40 -32.46 3.56
N GLY A 433 -4.21 -32.46 4.62
CA GLY A 433 -5.11 -33.58 4.91
C GLY A 433 -6.21 -33.75 3.85
N THR A 434 -6.72 -32.66 3.30
CA THR A 434 -7.72 -32.65 2.21
C THR A 434 -7.05 -33.04 0.90
N TYR A 435 -5.84 -32.54 0.63
CA TYR A 435 -5.06 -32.89 -0.57
C TYR A 435 -4.70 -34.37 -0.61
N ALA A 436 -4.30 -34.96 0.51
CA ALA A 436 -4.00 -36.38 0.60
C ALA A 436 -5.24 -37.26 0.36
N LYS A 437 -6.45 -36.76 0.63
CA LYS A 437 -7.71 -37.45 0.28
C LYS A 437 -8.03 -37.30 -1.21
N GLU A 438 -7.88 -36.10 -1.77
CA GLU A 438 -8.06 -35.85 -3.21
C GLU A 438 -7.07 -36.67 -4.07
N LEU A 439 -5.79 -36.75 -3.65
CA LEU A 439 -4.78 -37.57 -4.32
C LEU A 439 -5.07 -39.08 -4.23
N ARG A 440 -5.85 -39.52 -3.23
CA ARG A 440 -6.33 -40.90 -3.08
C ARG A 440 -7.64 -41.18 -3.82
N GLY A 441 -8.10 -40.25 -4.67
CA GLY A 441 -9.26 -40.43 -5.54
C GLY A 441 -10.57 -39.85 -5.00
N ALA A 442 -10.55 -39.14 -3.86
CA ALA A 442 -11.74 -38.44 -3.39
C ALA A 442 -12.14 -37.29 -4.35
N THR A 443 -13.44 -37.13 -4.58
CA THR A 443 -13.96 -36.04 -5.42
C THR A 443 -13.72 -34.68 -4.77
N LYS A 444 -13.36 -33.67 -5.58
CA LYS A 444 -13.17 -32.31 -5.10
C LYS A 444 -14.50 -31.74 -4.57
N GLU A 445 -14.57 -31.46 -3.28
CA GLU A 445 -15.72 -30.79 -2.67
C GLU A 445 -15.78 -29.31 -3.07
N LYS A 446 -17.00 -28.77 -3.17
CA LYS A 446 -17.20 -27.32 -3.37
C LYS A 446 -16.73 -26.57 -2.12
N GLU A 447 -15.99 -25.50 -2.35
CA GLU A 447 -15.47 -24.64 -1.28
C GLU A 447 -16.60 -24.08 -0.41
N SER A 448 -16.43 -24.09 0.91
CA SER A 448 -17.39 -23.52 1.85
C SER A 448 -16.69 -22.79 3.00
N LEU A 449 -17.30 -21.72 3.51
CA LEU A 449 -16.74 -20.96 4.64
C LEU A 449 -16.56 -21.81 5.91
N PRO A 450 -17.49 -22.70 6.29
CA PRO A 450 -17.29 -23.54 7.47
C PRO A 450 -16.06 -24.45 7.34
N GLN A 451 -15.74 -24.93 6.14
CA GLN A 451 -14.53 -25.73 5.90
C GLN A 451 -13.26 -24.88 6.05
N MET A 452 -13.24 -23.67 5.47
CA MET A 452 -12.11 -22.74 5.63
C MET A 452 -11.87 -22.39 7.11
N VAL A 453 -12.94 -22.08 7.86
CA VAL A 453 -12.85 -21.73 9.29
C VAL A 453 -12.49 -22.93 10.17
N ARG A 454 -13.03 -24.12 9.91
CA ARG A 454 -12.67 -25.34 10.64
C ARG A 454 -11.22 -25.77 10.40
N GLY A 455 -10.66 -25.49 9.22
CA GLY A 455 -9.23 -25.69 8.95
C GLY A 455 -8.35 -24.82 9.86
N LEU A 456 -8.76 -23.56 10.07
CA LEU A 456 -8.07 -22.60 10.95
C LEU A 456 -8.17 -22.96 12.43
N SER A 457 -9.27 -23.57 12.90
CA SER A 457 -9.49 -23.85 14.32
C SER A 457 -8.80 -25.12 14.83
N LYS A 458 -8.48 -26.08 13.95
CA LYS A 458 -7.94 -27.40 14.31
C LYS A 458 -6.42 -27.44 14.56
N LEU A 459 -5.70 -26.34 14.39
CA LEU A 459 -4.23 -26.32 14.49
C LEU A 459 -3.76 -25.26 15.49
N ARG A 460 -2.77 -25.64 16.33
CA ARG A 460 -2.00 -24.76 17.24
C ARG A 460 -0.52 -25.17 17.13
N ASN A 461 0.38 -24.19 17.14
CA ASN A 461 1.84 -24.36 17.23
C ASN A 461 2.48 -25.14 16.05
N LEU A 462 2.45 -24.59 14.82
CA LEU A 462 2.94 -25.27 13.60
C LEU A 462 4.45 -25.14 13.29
N GLY A 463 5.30 -24.73 14.24
CA GLY A 463 6.76 -24.69 14.06
C GLY A 463 7.37 -23.27 13.96
N PRO A 464 8.70 -23.17 13.77
CA PRO A 464 9.49 -21.95 13.99
C PRO A 464 9.33 -20.81 12.97
N GLY A 465 8.55 -20.91 11.88
CA GLY A 465 8.16 -19.69 11.15
C GLY A 465 7.61 -19.85 9.72
N LEU A 466 7.01 -18.77 9.24
CA LEU A 466 6.54 -18.58 7.86
C LEU A 466 7.58 -17.75 7.09
N ARG A 467 7.91 -18.11 5.83
CA ARG A 467 8.90 -17.39 5.01
C ARG A 467 8.35 -16.91 3.68
#